data_AF-A0A815Z5Y8-F1
#
_entry.id   AF-A0A815Z5Y8-F1
#
_cell.length_a   1.000
_cell.length_b   1.000
_cell.length_c   1.000
_cell.angle_alpha   90.00
_cell.angle_beta   90.00
_cell.angle_gamma   90.00
#
_symmetry.space_group_name_H-M   'P 1'
#
loop_
_entity.id
_entity.type
_entity.pdbx_description
1 polymer ?
#
loop_
_entity_poly.entity_id
_entity_poly.type
_entity_poly.pdbx_seq_one_letter_code
_entity_poly.pdbx_strand_id
1 'polypeptide(L)'
;MSEEEVENKLLKGIEHLACIAVVNSRRRVTISGDEKPIDEIQQILSISYPNVFKACSNVRQTAGFYDTITLIIKNEAANVFLEISPHPVLAKSIRECYELTNQQQSPPIILPTLKRKENEQITLLTSLAQLTTSSLVWQQYFHTRQILPMKNHEEYFDDFPLYKFHLSPCWYESKDSSIQCLANRIPTHPLLDIRQLNEQTSVTWKSLINIDLPQHAFLKDHKIQDAILFPAVAYLKLVTAACQQLLSSKDDGQQPKIIFEDVKFVKVLILNET
;
A
#
# COMPACT_ATOMS: atom_id res chain seq x y z
N MET A 1 45.94 -21.48 11.90
CA MET A 1 47.37 -21.78 11.76
C MET A 1 48.03 -20.61 11.07
N SER A 2 49.11 -20.08 11.61
CA SER A 2 49.93 -19.12 10.88
C SER A 2 50.59 -19.80 9.67
N GLU A 3 50.98 -19.03 8.64
CA GLU A 3 51.70 -19.58 7.48
C GLU A 3 52.96 -20.36 7.91
N GLU A 4 53.64 -19.87 8.95
CA GLU A 4 54.81 -20.49 9.56
C GLU A 4 54.50 -21.86 10.22
N GLU A 5 53.31 -22.04 10.80
CA GLU A 5 52.88 -23.34 11.34
C GLU A 5 52.50 -24.34 10.23
N VAL A 6 51.94 -23.86 9.12
CA VAL A 6 51.63 -24.69 7.94
C VAL A 6 52.93 -25.18 7.30
N GLU A 7 53.89 -24.27 7.12
CA GLU A 7 55.19 -24.54 6.53
C GLU A 7 56.00 -25.52 7.39
N ASN A 8 56.05 -25.31 8.71
CA ASN A 8 56.70 -26.24 9.62
C ASN A 8 56.05 -27.63 9.66
N LYS A 9 54.72 -27.74 9.47
CA LYS A 9 54.01 -29.02 9.36
C LYS A 9 54.23 -29.71 8.01
N LEU A 10 54.34 -28.94 6.92
CA LEU A 10 54.63 -29.46 5.58
C LEU A 10 56.09 -29.89 5.41
N LEU A 11 57.02 -29.30 6.17
CA LEU A 11 58.45 -29.63 6.09
C LEU A 11 58.85 -30.77 7.05
N LYS A 12 58.25 -30.89 8.24
CA LYS A 12 58.66 -31.94 9.18
C LYS A 12 58.27 -33.36 8.72
N GLY A 13 59.26 -34.13 8.26
CA GLY A 13 59.19 -35.59 8.13
C GLY A 13 58.81 -36.12 6.73
N ILE A 14 58.46 -35.24 5.79
CA ILE A 14 58.02 -35.61 4.43
C ILE A 14 59.01 -35.21 3.32
N GLU A 15 60.12 -34.55 3.67
CA GLU A 15 61.12 -33.99 2.74
C GLU A 15 61.77 -35.03 1.81
N HIS A 16 61.80 -36.30 2.23
CA HIS A 16 62.38 -37.42 1.46
C HIS A 16 61.31 -38.31 0.80
N LEU A 17 60.02 -38.05 1.04
CA LEU A 17 58.90 -38.89 0.59
C LEU A 17 58.01 -38.19 -0.46
N ALA A 18 58.09 -36.86 -0.58
CA ALA A 18 57.44 -36.09 -1.62
C ALA A 18 58.36 -34.96 -2.12
N CYS A 19 58.37 -34.73 -3.43
CA CYS A 19 59.18 -33.70 -4.07
C CYS A 19 58.37 -32.89 -5.09
N ILE A 20 58.84 -31.69 -5.41
CA ILE A 20 58.32 -30.92 -6.56
C ILE A 20 58.89 -31.56 -7.82
N ALA A 21 58.07 -32.35 -8.51
CA ALA A 21 58.45 -33.03 -9.74
C ALA A 21 58.55 -32.07 -10.92
N VAL A 22 57.63 -31.08 -10.99
CA VAL A 22 57.58 -30.12 -12.11
C VAL A 22 57.12 -28.76 -11.62
N VAL A 23 57.84 -27.70 -11.99
CA VAL A 23 57.36 -26.32 -11.88
C VAL A 23 56.77 -25.90 -13.22
N ASN A 24 55.44 -25.94 -13.35
CA ASN A 24 54.75 -25.63 -14.61
C ASN A 24 54.60 -24.11 -14.84
N SER A 25 54.44 -23.33 -13.77
CA SER A 25 54.40 -21.86 -13.83
C SER A 25 54.63 -21.25 -12.44
N ARG A 26 54.71 -19.91 -12.37
CA ARG A 26 54.78 -19.16 -11.08
C ARG A 26 53.61 -19.45 -10.13
N ARG A 27 52.51 -20.04 -10.60
CA ARG A 27 51.33 -20.39 -9.78
C ARG A 27 50.96 -21.87 -9.86
N ARG A 28 51.79 -22.72 -10.45
CA ARG A 28 51.46 -24.14 -10.65
C ARG A 28 52.69 -25.02 -10.56
N VAL A 29 52.68 -25.93 -9.59
CA VAL A 29 53.69 -26.97 -9.40
C VAL A 29 53.00 -28.33 -9.37
N THR A 30 53.68 -29.36 -9.87
CA THR A 30 53.31 -30.76 -9.72
C THR A 30 54.19 -31.35 -8.64
N ILE A 31 53.57 -31.97 -7.65
CA ILE A 31 54.25 -32.68 -6.56
C ILE A 31 54.11 -34.18 -6.85
N SER A 32 55.18 -34.94 -6.65
CA SER A 32 55.22 -36.40 -6.80
C SER A 32 55.87 -37.01 -5.57
N GLY A 33 55.40 -38.18 -5.15
CA GLY A 33 55.87 -38.83 -3.94
C GLY A 33 55.07 -40.08 -3.64
N ASP A 34 55.33 -40.67 -2.48
CA ASP A 34 54.56 -41.80 -1.99
C ASP A 34 53.11 -41.38 -1.68
N GLU A 35 52.18 -42.32 -1.86
CA GLU A 35 50.73 -42.08 -1.76
C GLU A 35 50.30 -41.44 -0.42
N LYS A 36 50.79 -41.99 0.70
CA LYS A 36 50.45 -41.50 2.05
C LYS A 36 50.88 -40.04 2.30
N PRO A 37 52.14 -39.64 2.03
CA PRO A 37 52.55 -38.23 2.07
C PRO A 37 51.72 -37.30 1.19
N ILE A 38 51.39 -37.71 -0.03
CA ILE A 38 50.62 -36.90 -0.97
C ILE A 38 49.21 -36.66 -0.43
N ASP A 39 48.58 -37.68 0.15
CA ASP A 39 47.27 -37.57 0.80
C ASP A 39 47.29 -36.65 2.03
N GLU A 40 48.33 -36.73 2.87
CA GLU A 40 48.52 -35.82 4.01
C GLU A 40 48.70 -34.36 3.56
N ILE A 41 49.53 -34.12 2.53
CA ILE A 41 49.71 -32.79 1.94
C ILE A 41 48.37 -32.28 1.40
N GLN A 42 47.59 -33.12 0.71
CA GLN A 42 46.28 -32.75 0.22
C GLN A 42 45.31 -32.41 1.37
N GLN A 43 45.32 -33.15 2.48
CA GLN A 43 44.52 -32.83 3.67
C GLN A 43 44.93 -31.49 4.30
N ILE A 44 46.23 -31.26 4.51
CA ILE A 44 46.76 -30.02 5.08
C ILE A 44 46.38 -28.82 4.20
N LEU A 45 46.53 -28.96 2.87
CA LEU A 45 46.18 -27.92 1.91
C LEU A 45 44.66 -27.73 1.79
N SER A 46 43.85 -28.78 1.99
CA SER A 46 42.39 -28.66 2.03
C SER A 46 41.91 -27.92 3.29
N ILE A 47 42.62 -28.07 4.42
CA ILE A 47 42.34 -27.34 5.66
C ILE A 47 42.81 -25.88 5.55
N SER A 48 43.99 -25.65 4.98
CA SER A 48 44.62 -24.33 4.91
C SER A 48 44.07 -23.48 3.77
N TYR A 49 43.67 -24.11 2.66
CA TYR A 49 43.12 -23.47 1.47
C TYR A 49 41.80 -24.14 1.01
N PRO A 50 40.77 -24.18 1.87
CA PRO A 50 39.54 -24.93 1.62
C PRO A 50 38.81 -24.49 0.34
N ASN A 51 38.92 -23.21 -0.02
CA ASN A 51 38.27 -22.66 -1.19
C ASN A 51 38.90 -23.12 -2.52
N VAL A 52 40.20 -23.41 -2.54
CA VAL A 52 40.91 -23.86 -3.75
C VAL A 52 40.45 -25.26 -4.13
N PHE A 53 40.39 -26.16 -3.14
CA PHE A 53 40.01 -27.56 -3.38
C PHE A 53 38.50 -27.74 -3.55
N LYS A 54 37.67 -26.92 -2.88
CA LYS A 54 36.21 -26.90 -3.09
C LYS A 54 35.83 -26.42 -4.50
N ALA A 55 36.59 -25.49 -5.08
CA ALA A 55 36.41 -25.10 -6.48
C ALA A 55 36.75 -26.25 -7.44
N CYS A 56 37.81 -27.01 -7.16
CA CYS A 56 38.16 -28.19 -7.97
C CYS A 56 37.12 -29.31 -7.88
N SER A 57 36.54 -29.57 -6.71
CA SER A 57 35.47 -30.57 -6.57
C SER A 57 34.20 -30.16 -7.31
N ASN A 58 33.81 -28.87 -7.25
CA ASN A 58 32.62 -28.36 -7.94
C ASN A 58 32.68 -28.55 -9.47
N VAL A 59 33.87 -28.50 -10.07
CA VAL A 59 34.05 -28.74 -11.52
C VAL A 59 34.14 -30.23 -11.86
N ARG A 60 34.47 -31.09 -10.89
CA ARG A 60 34.67 -32.54 -11.10
C ARG A 60 33.47 -33.39 -10.70
N GLN A 61 32.59 -32.89 -9.85
CA GLN A 61 31.42 -33.60 -9.34
C GLN A 61 30.16 -33.13 -10.06
N THR A 62 29.14 -33.98 -10.08
CA THR A 62 27.82 -33.62 -10.60
C THR A 62 27.20 -32.52 -9.73
N ALA A 63 26.71 -31.45 -10.34
CA ALA A 63 25.98 -30.40 -9.64
C ALA A 63 24.60 -30.92 -9.20
N GLY A 64 24.39 -31.06 -7.88
CA GLY A 64 23.14 -31.55 -7.27
C GLY A 64 22.00 -30.52 -7.27
N PHE A 65 21.71 -29.90 -8.42
CA PHE A 65 20.73 -28.80 -8.53
C PHE A 65 19.31 -29.23 -8.15
N TYR A 66 18.84 -30.35 -8.72
CA TYR A 66 17.49 -30.88 -8.48
C TYR A 66 17.23 -31.12 -6.99
N ASP A 67 18.07 -31.92 -6.34
CA ASP A 67 17.91 -32.28 -4.93
C ASP A 67 17.90 -31.03 -4.03
N THR A 68 18.78 -30.07 -4.32
CA THR A 68 18.89 -28.83 -3.56
C THR A 68 17.63 -27.97 -3.69
N ILE A 69 17.14 -27.74 -4.91
CA ILE A 69 15.95 -26.91 -5.14
C ILE A 69 14.70 -27.57 -4.56
N THR A 70 14.52 -28.88 -4.77
CA THR A 70 13.40 -29.63 -4.17
C THR A 70 13.42 -29.58 -2.65
N LEU A 71 14.60 -29.64 -2.02
CA LEU A 71 14.75 -29.54 -0.56
C LEU A 71 14.39 -28.13 -0.07
N ILE A 72 14.87 -27.08 -0.74
CA ILE A 72 14.54 -25.68 -0.40
C ILE A 72 13.03 -25.43 -0.50
N ILE A 73 12.39 -25.87 -1.58
CA ILE A 73 10.94 -25.72 -1.76
C ILE A 73 10.19 -26.40 -0.61
N LYS A 74 10.55 -27.64 -0.26
CA LYS A 74 9.86 -28.40 0.79
C LYS A 74 10.09 -27.83 2.20
N ASN A 75 11.33 -27.49 2.53
CA ASN A 75 11.71 -27.16 3.91
C ASN A 75 11.53 -25.67 4.24
N GLU A 76 11.78 -24.79 3.28
CA GLU A 76 11.71 -23.33 3.47
C GLU A 76 10.40 -22.73 2.94
N ALA A 77 9.53 -23.56 2.34
CA ALA A 77 8.30 -23.12 1.67
C ALA A 77 8.58 -22.00 0.64
N ALA A 78 9.75 -22.05 -0.01
CA ALA A 78 10.19 -21.02 -0.93
C ALA A 78 9.34 -21.01 -2.21
N ASN A 79 8.71 -19.87 -2.49
CA ASN A 79 7.84 -19.65 -3.66
C ASN A 79 8.35 -18.53 -4.59
N VAL A 80 9.44 -17.85 -4.23
CA VAL A 80 10.10 -16.81 -5.04
C VAL A 80 11.57 -17.15 -5.22
N PHE A 81 12.04 -17.15 -6.47
CA PHE A 81 13.42 -17.42 -6.86
C PHE A 81 13.99 -16.26 -7.67
N LEU A 82 15.17 -15.76 -7.27
CA LEU A 82 15.94 -14.76 -8.03
C LEU A 82 17.12 -15.46 -8.71
N GLU A 83 17.12 -15.53 -10.04
CA GLU A 83 18.23 -16.12 -10.81
C GLU A 83 19.30 -15.06 -11.10
N ILE A 84 20.45 -15.20 -10.44
CA ILE A 84 21.62 -14.34 -10.64
C ILE A 84 22.45 -14.90 -11.79
N SER A 85 22.21 -14.40 -13.00
CA SER A 85 22.91 -14.84 -14.21
C SER A 85 22.87 -13.76 -15.29
N PRO A 86 23.78 -13.80 -16.30
CA PRO A 86 23.73 -12.90 -17.45
C PRO A 86 22.54 -13.18 -18.39
N HIS A 87 21.86 -14.31 -18.21
CA HIS A 87 20.65 -14.69 -18.93
C HIS A 87 19.96 -15.85 -18.20
N PRO A 88 18.63 -15.80 -17.98
CA PRO A 88 17.92 -16.86 -17.29
C PRO A 88 17.96 -18.17 -18.08
N VAL A 89 18.47 -19.23 -17.45
CA VAL A 89 18.49 -20.59 -18.00
C VAL A 89 17.87 -21.62 -17.05
N LEU A 90 17.72 -21.28 -15.77
CA LEU A 90 17.28 -22.21 -14.73
C LEU A 90 15.77 -22.18 -14.50
N ALA A 91 15.09 -21.14 -14.99
CA ALA A 91 13.66 -20.94 -14.76
C ALA A 91 12.78 -22.14 -15.14
N LYS A 92 13.14 -22.90 -16.19
CA LYS A 92 12.39 -24.10 -16.56
C LYS A 92 12.56 -25.21 -15.52
N SER A 93 13.81 -25.53 -15.17
CA SER A 93 14.14 -26.59 -14.20
C SER A 93 13.58 -26.29 -12.80
N ILE A 94 13.56 -25.02 -12.39
CA ILE A 94 12.93 -24.61 -11.12
C ILE A 94 11.42 -24.89 -11.14
N ARG A 95 10.72 -24.58 -12.24
CA ARG A 95 9.28 -24.89 -12.37
C ARG A 95 9.02 -26.40 -12.31
N GLU A 96 9.81 -27.19 -13.03
CA GLU A 96 9.69 -28.66 -13.01
C GLU A 96 9.89 -29.20 -11.58
N CYS A 97 10.88 -28.70 -10.83
CA CYS A 97 11.07 -29.08 -9.43
C CYS A 97 9.87 -28.71 -8.56
N TYR A 98 9.29 -27.51 -8.77
CA TYR A 98 8.15 -27.03 -8.01
C TYR A 98 6.88 -27.85 -8.27
N GLU A 99 6.59 -28.16 -9.53
CA GLU A 99 5.46 -28.99 -9.95
C GLU A 99 5.49 -30.38 -9.28
N LEU A 100 6.69 -30.99 -9.17
CA LEU A 100 6.88 -32.29 -8.54
C LEU A 100 6.66 -32.30 -7.02
N THR A 101 6.77 -31.14 -6.35
CA THR A 101 6.62 -31.06 -4.89
C THR A 101 5.18 -30.95 -4.40
N ASN A 102 4.19 -30.80 -5.28
CA ASN A 102 2.75 -30.75 -4.96
C ASN A 102 2.34 -29.71 -3.90
N GLN A 103 3.18 -28.70 -3.61
CA GLN A 103 2.82 -27.55 -2.77
C GLN A 103 1.94 -26.59 -3.58
N GLN A 104 0.64 -26.90 -3.64
CA GLN A 104 -0.30 -26.20 -4.52
C GLN A 104 -1.13 -25.14 -3.79
N GLN A 105 -0.88 -23.87 -4.16
CA GLN A 105 -1.91 -22.83 -4.28
C GLN A 105 -1.61 -21.89 -5.47
N SER A 106 -0.34 -21.64 -5.80
CA SER A 106 0.08 -20.77 -6.91
C SER A 106 1.42 -21.18 -7.55
N PRO A 107 1.67 -20.87 -8.84
CA PRO A 107 2.96 -21.12 -9.48
C PRO A 107 4.10 -20.31 -8.83
N PRO A 108 5.36 -20.78 -8.91
CA PRO A 108 6.50 -20.06 -8.34
C PRO A 108 6.80 -18.79 -9.14
N ILE A 109 7.21 -17.73 -8.44
CA ILE A 109 7.71 -16.50 -9.06
C ILE A 109 9.21 -16.69 -9.31
N ILE A 110 9.64 -16.57 -10.56
CA ILE A 110 11.05 -16.72 -10.94
C ILE A 110 11.49 -15.46 -11.68
N LEU A 111 12.45 -14.75 -11.09
CA LEU A 111 12.88 -13.42 -11.51
C LEU A 111 14.32 -13.47 -12.05
N PRO A 112 14.60 -13.01 -13.28
CA PRO A 112 15.96 -12.92 -13.79
C PRO A 112 16.66 -11.66 -13.31
N THR A 113 17.97 -11.68 -13.06
CA THR A 113 18.73 -10.43 -12.87
C THR A 113 19.01 -9.72 -14.18
N LEU A 114 19.33 -10.47 -15.24
CA LEU A 114 19.71 -9.95 -16.56
C LEU A 114 19.16 -10.84 -17.66
N LYS A 115 18.95 -10.28 -18.85
CA LYS A 115 18.53 -11.03 -20.03
C LYS A 115 19.31 -10.57 -21.26
N ARG A 116 19.89 -11.52 -22.00
CA ARG A 116 20.60 -11.25 -23.25
C ARG A 116 19.78 -10.41 -24.20
N LYS A 117 20.43 -9.41 -24.81
CA LYS A 117 19.84 -8.47 -25.77
C LYS A 117 18.72 -7.60 -25.20
N GLU A 118 18.61 -7.50 -23.88
CA GLU A 118 17.73 -6.59 -23.19
C GLU A 118 18.55 -5.60 -22.35
N ASN A 119 17.94 -4.47 -21.99
CA ASN A 119 18.60 -3.47 -21.17
C ASN A 119 18.77 -4.01 -19.73
N GLU A 120 20.00 -4.03 -19.25
CA GLU A 120 20.38 -4.59 -17.95
C GLU A 120 19.67 -3.89 -16.79
N GLN A 121 19.68 -2.55 -16.78
CA GLN A 121 19.06 -1.75 -15.72
C GLN A 121 17.55 -1.95 -15.70
N ILE A 122 16.90 -1.91 -16.86
CA ILE A 122 15.45 -2.12 -16.97
C ILE A 122 15.08 -3.53 -16.49
N THR A 123 15.84 -4.55 -16.90
CA THR A 123 15.58 -5.94 -16.49
C THR A 123 15.68 -6.10 -14.97
N LEU A 124 16.77 -5.60 -14.38
CA LEU A 124 16.99 -5.68 -12.95
C LEU A 124 15.92 -4.90 -12.16
N LEU A 125 15.61 -3.67 -12.57
CA LEU A 125 14.59 -2.84 -11.92
C LEU A 125 13.19 -3.45 -12.06
N THR A 126 12.88 -4.10 -13.19
CA THR A 126 11.62 -4.81 -13.38
C THR A 126 11.50 -6.00 -12.44
N SER A 127 12.55 -6.81 -12.32
CA SER A 127 12.61 -7.91 -11.36
C SER A 127 12.51 -7.42 -9.92
N LEU A 128 13.17 -6.30 -9.59
CA LEU A 128 13.04 -5.67 -8.27
C LEU A 128 11.61 -5.20 -8.01
N ALA A 129 10.95 -4.56 -8.98
CA ALA A 129 9.56 -4.12 -8.85
C ALA A 129 8.61 -5.32 -8.63
N GLN A 130 8.80 -6.42 -9.37
CA GLN A 130 8.05 -7.65 -9.15
C GLN A 130 8.32 -8.23 -7.76
N LEU A 131 9.56 -8.17 -7.28
CA LEU A 131 9.90 -8.56 -5.91
C LEU A 131 9.21 -7.67 -4.86
N THR A 132 9.03 -6.37 -5.11
CA THR A 132 8.27 -5.45 -4.22
C THR A 132 6.79 -5.78 -4.09
N THR A 133 6.20 -6.39 -5.11
CA THR A 133 4.82 -6.86 -5.03
C THR A 133 4.65 -8.19 -4.29
N SER A 134 5.75 -8.89 -3.96
CA SER A 134 5.73 -10.09 -3.12
C SER A 134 5.86 -9.70 -1.64
N SER A 135 4.78 -9.88 -0.88
CA SER A 135 4.67 -9.43 0.52
C SER A 135 5.66 -10.09 1.48
N LEU A 136 6.13 -11.29 1.16
CA LEU A 136 6.94 -12.11 2.08
C LEU A 136 8.40 -11.63 2.19
N VAL A 137 8.98 -11.13 1.10
CA VAL A 137 10.42 -10.84 1.01
C VAL A 137 10.80 -9.61 1.83
N TRP A 138 9.96 -8.59 1.84
CA TRP A 138 10.27 -7.31 2.49
C TRP A 138 10.09 -7.35 4.00
N GLN A 139 9.08 -8.08 4.49
CA GLN A 139 8.89 -8.29 5.92
C GLN A 139 10.13 -8.92 6.55
N GLN A 140 10.68 -9.96 5.92
CA GLN A 140 11.89 -10.62 6.39
C GLN A 140 13.14 -9.73 6.23
N TYR A 141 13.26 -9.00 5.11
CA TYR A 141 14.38 -8.05 4.90
C TYR A 141 14.46 -6.97 5.99
N PHE A 142 13.34 -6.31 6.30
CA PHE A 142 13.31 -5.26 7.31
C PHE A 142 13.50 -5.81 8.73
N HIS A 143 12.96 -7.00 9.03
CA HIS A 143 13.14 -7.64 10.33
C HIS A 143 14.62 -8.01 10.58
N THR A 144 15.29 -8.59 9.57
CA THR A 144 16.65 -9.14 9.73
C THR A 144 17.72 -8.05 9.81
N ARG A 145 17.52 -6.91 9.15
CA ARG A 145 18.55 -5.84 9.11
C ARG A 145 18.46 -4.84 10.26
N GLN A 146 17.46 -4.94 11.15
CA GLN A 146 17.17 -3.93 12.18
C GLN A 146 17.22 -2.49 11.61
N ILE A 147 16.88 -2.34 10.32
CA ILE A 147 16.80 -1.03 9.69
C ILE A 147 15.50 -0.47 10.23
N LEU A 148 15.61 0.23 11.36
CA LEU A 148 14.61 1.19 11.78
C LEU A 148 14.34 2.09 10.56
N PRO A 149 13.07 2.44 10.27
CA PRO A 149 12.77 3.43 9.25
C PRO A 149 13.68 4.64 9.50
N MET A 150 14.46 5.03 8.46
CA MET A 150 15.57 5.96 8.62
C MET A 150 15.12 7.21 9.40
N LYS A 151 15.85 7.57 10.46
CA LYS A 151 15.53 8.69 11.36
C LYS A 151 15.54 10.08 10.69
N ASN A 152 15.84 10.18 9.39
CA ASN A 152 16.03 11.46 8.68
C ASN A 152 15.05 11.61 7.49
N HIS A 153 13.81 11.13 7.61
CA HIS A 153 12.77 11.24 6.58
C HIS A 153 11.90 12.51 6.71
N GLU A 154 12.35 13.56 7.41
CA GLU A 154 11.57 14.80 7.53
C GLU A 154 11.68 15.72 6.30
N GLU A 155 12.66 15.52 5.40
CA GLU A 155 12.90 16.44 4.26
C GLU A 155 12.34 15.97 2.89
N TYR A 156 11.74 14.77 2.79
CA TYR A 156 11.36 14.18 1.49
C TYR A 156 9.96 13.52 1.46
N PHE A 157 9.00 14.08 2.18
CA PHE A 157 7.58 13.71 2.05
C PHE A 157 6.72 14.85 1.49
N ASP A 158 7.23 15.50 0.44
CA ASP A 158 6.41 16.31 -0.45
C ASP A 158 5.78 15.40 -1.51
N ASP A 159 4.81 14.58 -1.11
CA ASP A 159 3.65 14.20 -1.95
C ASP A 159 2.80 13.11 -1.26
N PHE A 160 1.69 13.60 -0.70
CA PHE A 160 0.34 13.02 -0.57
C PHE A 160 0.11 11.52 -0.28
N PRO A 161 -0.96 11.20 0.48
CA PRO A 161 -1.39 9.82 0.65
C PRO A 161 -1.80 9.19 -0.70
N LEU A 162 -1.00 8.23 -1.19
CA LEU A 162 -1.22 7.42 -2.39
C LEU A 162 -2.45 6.49 -2.31
N TYR A 163 -3.10 6.44 -1.15
CA TYR A 163 -4.25 5.57 -0.92
C TYR A 163 -5.50 6.18 -1.56
N LYS A 164 -5.89 5.63 -2.71
CA LYS A 164 -7.22 5.89 -3.28
C LYS A 164 -8.25 5.22 -2.37
N PHE A 165 -8.99 6.03 -1.61
CA PHE A 165 -10.16 5.54 -0.89
C PHE A 165 -11.13 4.88 -1.86
N HIS A 166 -11.64 3.71 -1.50
CA HIS A 166 -12.79 3.14 -2.17
C HIS A 166 -14.00 4.00 -1.81
N LEU A 167 -14.35 4.96 -2.66
CA LEU A 167 -15.46 5.90 -2.48
C LEU A 167 -16.81 5.23 -2.76
N SER A 168 -17.07 4.07 -2.17
CA SER A 168 -18.42 3.53 -2.14
C SER A 168 -19.26 4.46 -1.26
N PRO A 169 -20.45 4.90 -1.73
CA PRO A 169 -21.35 5.68 -0.89
C PRO A 169 -21.81 4.80 0.28
N CYS A 170 -21.17 4.98 1.43
CA CYS A 170 -21.51 4.34 2.70
C CYS A 170 -22.38 5.27 3.57
N TRP A 171 -23.12 6.17 2.94
CA TRP A 171 -24.04 7.08 3.61
C TRP A 171 -25.42 6.42 3.73
N TYR A 172 -25.91 6.27 4.95
CA TYR A 172 -27.33 5.99 5.17
C TYR A 172 -28.09 7.33 5.14
N GLU A 173 -28.57 7.72 3.95
CA GLU A 173 -29.37 8.92 3.79
C GLU A 173 -30.85 8.61 4.10
N SER A 174 -31.47 9.39 4.99
CA SER A 174 -32.91 9.28 5.24
C SER A 174 -33.72 9.85 4.07
N LYS A 175 -34.97 9.40 3.89
CA LYS A 175 -35.86 9.95 2.85
C LYS A 175 -36.01 11.47 2.96
N ASP A 176 -36.09 11.97 4.20
CA ASP A 176 -36.19 13.41 4.47
C ASP A 176 -34.93 14.17 4.06
N SER A 177 -33.74 13.61 4.33
CA SER A 177 -32.45 14.20 3.91
C SER A 177 -32.30 14.22 2.39
N SER A 178 -32.72 13.14 1.72
CA SER A 178 -32.64 13.05 0.25
C SER A 178 -33.57 14.07 -0.42
N ILE A 179 -34.78 14.23 0.10
CA ILE A 179 -35.72 15.27 -0.35
C ILE A 179 -35.15 16.67 -0.07
N GLN A 180 -34.48 16.88 1.07
CA GLN A 180 -33.83 18.14 1.43
C GLN A 180 -32.69 18.50 0.47
N CYS A 181 -31.82 17.55 0.12
CA CYS A 181 -30.75 17.75 -0.86
C CYS A 181 -31.28 18.11 -2.25
N LEU A 182 -32.44 17.57 -2.65
CA LEU A 182 -33.09 17.88 -3.92
C LEU A 182 -33.84 19.22 -3.91
N ALA A 183 -34.52 19.55 -2.81
CA ALA A 183 -35.28 20.79 -2.64
C ALA A 183 -34.37 22.03 -2.61
N ASN A 184 -33.18 21.93 -2.02
CA ASN A 184 -32.14 22.98 -2.03
C ASN A 184 -31.63 23.37 -3.43
N ARG A 185 -32.05 22.68 -4.51
CA ARG A 185 -31.73 23.03 -5.90
C ARG A 185 -32.73 24.01 -6.53
N ILE A 186 -33.85 24.29 -5.87
CA ILE A 186 -34.85 25.27 -6.31
C ILE A 186 -34.77 26.44 -5.32
N PRO A 187 -34.48 27.68 -5.74
CA PRO A 187 -34.43 28.80 -4.82
C PRO A 187 -35.81 29.05 -4.22
N THR A 188 -35.99 28.62 -2.97
CA THR A 188 -37.17 28.91 -2.14
C THR A 188 -36.95 30.20 -1.35
N HIS A 189 -38.03 30.74 -0.77
CA HIS A 189 -37.96 31.95 0.04
C HIS A 189 -36.98 31.74 1.23
N PRO A 190 -36.13 32.71 1.60
CA PRO A 190 -35.02 32.51 2.55
C PRO A 190 -35.37 31.92 3.93
N LEU A 191 -36.63 32.04 4.35
CA LEU A 191 -37.12 31.48 5.63
C LEU A 191 -38.08 30.30 5.45
N LEU A 192 -38.58 30.04 4.23
CA LEU A 192 -39.55 28.99 3.94
C LEU A 192 -38.89 27.94 3.05
N ASP A 193 -38.55 26.81 3.66
CA ASP A 193 -37.79 25.75 3.02
C ASP A 193 -38.74 24.65 2.48
N ILE A 194 -38.69 23.43 3.03
CA ILE A 194 -39.31 22.25 2.40
C ILE A 194 -40.76 22.05 2.83
N ARG A 195 -41.66 21.98 1.85
CA ARG A 195 -43.02 21.47 2.05
C ARG A 195 -42.95 19.98 2.39
N GLN A 196 -43.49 19.60 3.54
CA GLN A 196 -43.57 18.22 3.98
C GLN A 196 -44.70 17.49 3.23
N LEU A 197 -44.38 16.37 2.60
CA LEU A 197 -45.35 15.47 1.96
C LEU A 197 -45.83 14.45 2.98
N ASN A 198 -46.69 14.90 3.90
CA ASN A 198 -47.28 14.05 4.93
C ASN A 198 -48.71 13.67 4.52
N GLU A 199 -49.20 12.50 4.94
CA GLU A 199 -50.60 12.06 4.77
C GLU A 199 -51.61 12.88 5.61
N GLN A 200 -51.12 13.88 6.34
CA GLN A 200 -51.94 14.77 7.17
C GLN A 200 -52.75 15.74 6.29
N THR A 201 -53.95 16.07 6.74
CA THR A 201 -54.87 17.00 6.05
C THR A 201 -54.36 18.45 6.02
N SER A 202 -53.38 18.80 6.85
CA SER A 202 -52.79 20.14 6.92
C SER A 202 -51.46 20.23 6.17
N VAL A 203 -51.31 21.27 5.34
CA VAL A 203 -50.04 21.54 4.65
C VAL A 203 -49.01 22.11 5.64
N THR A 204 -47.83 21.48 5.70
CA THR A 204 -46.76 21.87 6.63
C THR A 204 -45.46 22.13 5.87
N TRP A 205 -44.68 23.09 6.35
CA TRP A 205 -43.31 23.35 5.91
C TRP A 205 -42.36 23.17 7.09
N LYS A 206 -41.18 22.63 6.82
CA LYS A 206 -40.08 22.52 7.77
C LYS A 206 -38.94 23.37 7.26
N SER A 207 -38.46 24.27 8.10
CA SER A 207 -37.34 25.18 7.79
C SER A 207 -36.31 25.12 8.90
N LEU A 208 -35.03 25.06 8.52
CA LEU A 208 -33.91 25.14 9.45
C LEU A 208 -33.39 26.58 9.45
N ILE A 209 -33.77 27.33 10.47
CA ILE A 209 -33.30 28.71 10.66
C ILE A 209 -32.05 28.66 11.53
N ASN A 210 -30.90 28.87 10.91
CA ASN A 210 -29.62 29.07 11.60
C ASN A 210 -29.14 30.51 11.39
N ILE A 211 -29.12 31.30 12.46
CA ILE A 211 -28.77 32.73 12.45
C ILE A 211 -27.26 32.99 12.21
N ASP A 212 -26.41 31.97 12.30
CA ASP A 212 -24.98 32.07 12.00
C ASP A 212 -24.68 31.92 10.51
N LEU A 213 -25.64 31.43 9.71
CA LEU A 213 -25.50 31.36 8.27
C LEU A 213 -25.75 32.73 7.61
N PRO A 214 -24.97 33.12 6.57
CA PRO A 214 -25.13 34.41 5.90
C PRO A 214 -26.55 34.72 5.43
N GLN A 215 -27.29 33.69 5.01
CA GLN A 215 -28.66 33.79 4.53
C GLN A 215 -29.70 34.16 5.61
N HIS A 216 -29.41 33.97 6.89
CA HIS A 216 -30.32 34.34 8.00
C HIS A 216 -29.71 35.34 8.97
N ALA A 217 -28.47 35.79 8.74
CA ALA A 217 -27.74 36.69 9.63
C ALA A 217 -28.53 37.98 9.95
N PHE A 218 -29.35 38.45 9.01
CA PHE A 218 -30.23 39.62 9.19
C PHE A 218 -31.25 39.48 10.34
N LEU A 219 -31.54 38.26 10.80
CA LEU A 219 -32.42 38.03 11.95
C LEU A 219 -31.78 38.46 13.27
N LYS A 220 -30.44 38.50 13.35
CA LYS A 220 -29.70 38.92 14.56
C LYS A 220 -29.99 40.38 14.92
N ASP A 221 -30.35 41.20 13.93
CA ASP A 221 -30.63 42.62 14.12
C ASP A 221 -31.98 42.87 14.84
N HIS A 222 -32.89 41.88 14.87
CA HIS A 222 -34.17 41.99 15.57
C HIS A 222 -34.05 41.54 17.03
N LYS A 223 -33.35 42.35 17.82
CA LYS A 223 -33.01 42.10 19.23
C LYS A 223 -33.81 43.00 20.16
N ILE A 224 -34.51 42.42 21.14
CA ILE A 224 -35.30 43.13 22.16
C ILE A 224 -34.88 42.63 23.54
N GLN A 225 -34.48 43.53 24.44
CA GLN A 225 -34.05 43.20 25.81
C GLN A 225 -33.03 42.04 25.84
N ASP A 226 -32.01 42.17 25.00
CA ASP A 226 -30.94 41.21 24.80
C ASP A 226 -31.28 39.83 24.21
N ALA A 227 -32.55 39.55 23.91
CA ALA A 227 -32.96 38.35 23.19
C ALA A 227 -33.16 38.62 21.69
N ILE A 228 -32.62 37.75 20.83
CA ILE A 228 -32.92 37.75 19.41
C ILE A 228 -34.30 37.11 19.23
N LEU A 229 -35.26 37.88 18.72
CA LEU A 229 -36.63 37.42 18.57
C LEU A 229 -36.93 37.23 17.09
N PHE A 230 -37.62 36.15 16.72
CA PHE A 230 -38.11 36.00 15.37
C PHE A 230 -39.14 37.11 15.07
N PRO A 231 -38.92 37.95 14.04
CA PRO A 231 -39.77 39.12 13.80
C PRO A 231 -41.22 38.73 13.53
N ALA A 232 -42.19 39.47 14.08
CA ALA A 232 -43.61 39.22 13.84
C ALA A 232 -43.96 39.26 12.32
N VAL A 233 -43.34 40.19 11.59
CA VAL A 233 -43.52 40.32 10.13
C VAL A 233 -43.00 39.10 9.35
N ALA A 234 -42.04 38.36 9.90
CA ALA A 234 -41.49 37.18 9.24
C ALA A 234 -42.53 36.05 9.15
N TYR A 235 -43.42 35.90 10.14
CA TYR A 235 -44.55 34.96 10.03
C TYR A 235 -45.49 35.31 8.87
N LEU A 236 -45.78 36.60 8.67
CA LEU A 236 -46.61 37.05 7.54
C LEU A 236 -45.93 36.75 6.20
N LYS A 237 -44.62 36.94 6.12
CA LYS A 237 -43.82 36.59 4.93
C LYS A 237 -43.79 35.08 4.67
N LEU A 238 -43.65 34.26 5.71
CA LEU A 238 -43.73 32.80 5.60
C LEU A 238 -45.09 32.35 5.06
N VAL A 239 -46.19 32.88 5.59
CA VAL A 239 -47.54 32.59 5.10
C VAL A 239 -47.72 33.03 3.65
N THR A 240 -47.23 34.22 3.31
CA THR A 240 -47.28 34.76 1.93
C THR A 240 -46.55 33.83 0.96
N ALA A 241 -45.32 33.44 1.29
CA ALA A 241 -44.50 32.54 0.48
C ALA A 241 -45.14 31.14 0.35
N ALA A 242 -45.74 30.64 1.43
CA ALA A 242 -46.46 29.36 1.43
C ALA A 242 -47.70 29.39 0.53
N CYS A 243 -48.50 30.46 0.62
CA CYS A 243 -49.64 30.70 -0.27
C CYS A 243 -49.20 30.83 -1.73
N GLN A 244 -48.10 31.53 -2.02
CA GLN A 244 -47.54 31.59 -3.36
C GLN A 244 -47.15 30.21 -3.87
N GLN A 245 -46.41 29.40 -3.10
CA GLN A 245 -46.06 28.03 -3.50
C GLN A 245 -47.30 27.15 -3.77
N LEU A 246 -48.40 27.33 -3.03
CA LEU A 246 -49.64 26.57 -3.22
C LEU A 246 -50.49 27.07 -4.40
N LEU A 247 -50.48 28.38 -4.67
CA LEU A 247 -51.36 29.01 -5.66
C LEU A 247 -50.70 29.16 -7.03
N SER A 248 -49.37 29.22 -7.10
CA SER A 248 -48.58 29.33 -8.35
C SER A 248 -48.66 28.08 -9.24
N SER A 249 -49.44 27.05 -8.88
CA SER A 249 -49.71 25.90 -9.73
C SER A 249 -50.86 26.12 -10.73
N LYS A 250 -51.40 27.34 -10.84
CA LYS A 250 -52.47 27.69 -11.79
C LYS A 250 -51.99 28.81 -12.74
N ASP A 251 -51.95 28.46 -14.02
CA ASP A 251 -51.43 29.10 -15.25
C ASP A 251 -51.66 30.61 -15.56
N ASP A 252 -51.91 31.50 -14.61
CA ASP A 252 -51.89 32.95 -14.87
C ASP A 252 -50.76 33.59 -14.08
N GLY A 253 -49.75 34.13 -14.76
CA GLY A 253 -48.54 34.76 -14.17
C GLY A 253 -48.79 35.98 -13.26
N GLN A 254 -49.99 36.14 -12.73
CA GLN A 254 -50.34 37.11 -11.69
C GLN A 254 -50.03 36.54 -10.30
N GLN A 255 -49.26 37.29 -9.52
CA GLN A 255 -49.02 36.93 -8.12
C GLN A 255 -50.33 36.99 -7.34
N PRO A 256 -50.65 35.98 -6.49
CA PRO A 256 -51.87 35.98 -5.71
C PRO A 256 -51.90 37.17 -4.75
N LYS A 257 -53.01 37.91 -4.74
CA LYS A 257 -53.25 38.97 -3.75
C LYS A 257 -53.65 38.34 -2.43
N ILE A 258 -52.83 38.54 -1.41
CA ILE A 258 -53.03 37.96 -0.07
C ILE A 258 -53.43 39.09 0.88
N ILE A 259 -54.55 38.91 1.58
CA ILE A 259 -55.08 39.84 2.58
C ILE A 259 -55.03 39.14 3.93
N PHE A 260 -54.50 39.83 4.93
CA PHE A 260 -54.42 39.36 6.31
C PHE A 260 -55.49 40.08 7.14
N GLU A 261 -56.38 39.32 7.78
CA GLU A 261 -57.44 39.86 8.65
C GLU A 261 -57.30 39.24 10.04
N ASP A 262 -57.57 40.03 11.08
CA ASP A 262 -57.56 39.60 12.49
C ASP A 262 -56.30 38.84 12.97
N VAL A 263 -55.13 39.19 12.42
CA VAL A 263 -53.86 38.55 12.81
C VAL A 263 -53.51 38.84 14.26
N LYS A 264 -53.28 37.77 15.03
CA LYS A 264 -52.84 37.83 16.43
C LYS A 264 -51.56 37.03 16.62
N PHE A 265 -50.52 37.67 17.14
CA PHE A 265 -49.29 37.02 17.55
C PHE A 265 -49.40 36.60 19.02
N VAL A 266 -49.56 35.30 19.27
CA VAL A 266 -49.87 34.77 20.61
C VAL A 266 -48.61 34.49 21.43
N LYS A 267 -47.51 34.09 20.78
CA LYS A 267 -46.26 33.74 21.43
C LYS A 267 -45.08 34.19 20.59
N VAL A 268 -44.04 34.66 21.26
CA VAL A 268 -42.76 35.03 20.64
C VAL A 268 -41.89 33.79 20.49
N LEU A 269 -41.19 33.67 19.35
CA LEU A 269 -40.14 32.69 19.15
C LEU A 269 -38.78 33.35 19.40
N ILE A 270 -38.08 32.86 20.42
CA ILE A 270 -36.71 33.30 20.74
C ILE A 270 -35.75 32.45 19.90
N LEU A 271 -34.82 33.11 19.21
CA LEU A 271 -33.74 32.46 18.46
C LEU A 271 -32.50 32.46 19.34
N ASN A 272 -31.93 31.27 19.55
CA ASN A 272 -30.67 31.14 20.27
C ASN A 272 -29.53 31.13 19.26
N GLU A 273 -28.42 31.75 19.63
CA GLU A 273 -27.14 31.54 18.96
C GLU A 273 -26.70 30.09 19.19
N THR A 274 -26.20 29.43 18.14
CA THR A 274 -25.74 28.04 18.21
C THR A 274 -24.29 27.93 18.64
#